data_AF-H0JKQ9-F1
#
_entry.id   AF-H0JKQ9-F1
#
_cell.length_a   1.000
_cell.length_b   1.000
_cell.length_c   1.000
_cell.angle_alpha   90.00
_cell.angle_beta   90.00
_cell.angle_gamma   90.00
#
_symmetry.space_group_name_H-M   'P 1'
#
loop_
_entity.id
_entity.type
_entity.pdbx_description
1 polymer ?
#
loop_
_entity_poly.entity_id
_entity_poly.type
_entity_poly.pdbx_seq_one_letter_code
_entity_poly.pdbx_strand_id
1 'polypeptide(L)'
;MSTPSYLSSGRRRPLSPESAASRISAYVYGNILVLAALVPITTSPEYIGIAIVIGTALSTFIAHVFAESVAQSVRSGAQLTRSERIEELRDSVPILSSAVLPCLVLATAWVGWLEPRTAHILAEVAVLIRIGSTVFVVRRLQNRSPTHRTVAAAVGVALIATVVVVVKVVLTH
;
A
#
# COMPACT_ATOMS: atom_id res chain seq x y z
N MET A 1 34.47 -10.22 40.53
CA MET A 1 34.07 -11.08 39.41
C MET A 1 32.57 -10.92 39.25
N SER A 2 32.15 -9.97 38.42
CA SER A 2 30.75 -9.54 38.29
C SER A 2 30.34 -9.69 36.83
N THR A 3 29.38 -10.56 36.58
CA THR A 3 28.84 -10.85 35.25
C THR A 3 27.87 -9.74 34.80
N PRO A 4 28.00 -9.18 33.58
CA PRO A 4 26.96 -8.35 32.99
C PRO A 4 25.92 -9.23 32.30
N SER A 5 24.66 -9.09 32.73
CA SER A 5 23.47 -9.72 32.15
C SER A 5 23.06 -9.01 30.85
N TYR A 6 23.53 -9.51 29.71
CA TYR A 6 23.02 -9.13 28.39
C TYR A 6 21.79 -9.95 28.03
N LEU A 7 20.62 -9.50 28.49
CA LEU A 7 19.33 -9.92 27.93
C LEU A 7 18.45 -8.68 27.74
N SER A 8 18.77 -7.87 26.73
CA SER A 8 17.79 -6.96 26.13
C SER A 8 17.02 -7.72 25.05
N SER A 9 15.99 -8.41 25.52
CA SER A 9 14.92 -8.98 24.71
C SER A 9 14.34 -7.91 23.76
N GLY A 10 14.17 -8.29 22.49
CA GLY A 10 13.78 -7.45 21.35
C GLY A 10 12.46 -6.73 21.53
N ARG A 11 12.47 -5.63 22.28
CA ARG A 11 11.38 -4.69 22.37
C ARG A 11 11.37 -3.90 21.07
N ARG A 12 10.41 -4.20 20.19
CA ARG A 12 10.11 -3.41 18.99
C ARG A 12 10.11 -1.94 19.40
N ARG A 13 11.15 -1.19 19.04
CA ARG A 13 11.17 0.25 19.27
C ARG A 13 9.94 0.82 18.55
N PRO A 14 9.12 1.64 19.23
CA PRO A 14 8.01 2.30 18.56
C PRO A 14 8.56 3.09 17.37
N LEU A 15 7.92 2.97 16.21
CA LEU A 15 8.33 3.68 14.99
C LEU A 15 8.35 5.18 15.27
N SER A 16 9.32 5.89 14.68
CA SER A 16 9.31 7.35 14.72
C SER A 16 8.01 7.87 14.06
N PRO A 17 7.48 9.02 14.49
CA PRO A 17 6.29 9.61 13.86
C PRO A 17 6.44 9.80 12.34
N GLU A 18 7.66 10.12 11.88
CA GLU A 18 8.00 10.31 10.45
C GLU A 18 7.92 9.00 9.67
N SER A 19 8.53 7.91 10.17
CA SER A 19 8.41 6.58 9.55
C SER A 19 6.98 6.05 9.56
N ALA A 20 6.21 6.35 10.61
CA ALA A 20 4.79 6.02 10.64
C ALA A 20 4.02 6.80 9.56
N ALA A 21 4.22 8.12 9.44
CA ALA A 21 3.58 8.94 8.41
C ALA A 21 3.95 8.50 6.99
N SER A 22 5.23 8.20 6.74
CA SER A 22 5.72 7.69 5.46
C SER A 22 5.05 6.37 5.07
N ARG A 23 5.02 5.38 5.99
CA ARG A 23 4.33 4.09 5.78
C ARG A 23 2.83 4.26 5.49
N ILE A 24 2.17 5.19 6.16
CA ILE A 24 0.75 5.47 5.96
C ILE A 24 0.51 6.05 4.58
N SER A 25 1.30 7.04 4.18
CA SER A 25 1.24 7.65 2.85
C SER A 25 1.47 6.60 1.76
N ALA A 26 2.53 5.79 1.90
CA ALA A 26 2.83 4.67 1.02
C ALA A 26 1.68 3.66 0.90
N TYR A 27 0.98 3.37 2.00
CA TYR A 27 -0.19 2.49 2.00
C TYR A 27 -1.37 3.10 1.24
N VAL A 28 -1.67 4.38 1.46
CA VAL A 28 -2.77 5.07 0.77
C VAL A 28 -2.49 5.21 -0.72
N TYR A 29 -1.33 5.77 -1.09
CA TYR A 29 -0.95 5.99 -2.49
C TYR A 29 -0.88 4.70 -3.29
N GLY A 30 -0.25 3.65 -2.73
CA GLY A 30 -0.15 2.37 -3.41
C GLY A 30 -1.51 1.79 -3.79
N ASN A 31 -2.46 1.78 -2.86
CA ASN A 31 -3.80 1.25 -3.12
C ASN A 31 -4.59 2.11 -4.12
N ILE A 32 -4.50 3.45 -4.04
CA ILE A 32 -5.18 4.32 -5.01
C ILE A 32 -4.65 4.08 -6.43
N LEU A 33 -3.34 3.96 -6.59
CA LEU A 33 -2.71 3.74 -7.89
C LEU A 33 -3.04 2.36 -8.45
N VAL A 34 -3.03 1.32 -7.61
CA VAL A 34 -3.45 -0.03 -8.03
C VAL A 34 -4.93 -0.04 -8.43
N LEU A 35 -5.79 0.62 -7.66
CA LEU A 35 -7.20 0.76 -8.01
C LEU A 35 -7.35 1.46 -9.37
N ALA A 36 -6.69 2.60 -9.56
CA ALA A 36 -6.71 3.36 -10.80
C ALA A 36 -6.20 2.54 -12.01
N ALA A 37 -5.19 1.69 -11.78
CA ALA A 37 -4.66 0.80 -12.80
C ALA A 37 -5.62 -0.34 -13.15
N LEU A 38 -6.35 -0.90 -12.17
CA LEU A 38 -7.31 -1.99 -12.38
C LEU A 38 -8.52 -1.57 -13.20
N VAL A 39 -9.07 -0.38 -12.95
CA VAL A 39 -10.39 -0.05 -13.50
C VAL A 39 -10.45 0.01 -15.05
N PRO A 40 -9.42 0.40 -15.83
CA PRO A 40 -9.48 0.34 -17.30
C PRO A 40 -9.29 -1.07 -17.90
N ILE A 41 -9.02 -2.11 -17.10
CA ILE A 41 -8.60 -3.44 -17.58
C ILE A 41 -9.77 -4.31 -18.05
N THR A 42 -11.01 -3.81 -18.01
CA THR A 42 -12.25 -4.60 -18.20
C THR A 42 -12.35 -5.38 -19.52
N THR A 43 -11.52 -5.08 -20.53
CA THR A 43 -11.50 -5.75 -21.85
C THR A 43 -10.16 -6.41 -22.21
N SER A 44 -9.17 -6.42 -21.31
CA SER A 44 -7.85 -7.01 -21.58
C SER A 44 -7.73 -8.44 -21.03
N PRO A 45 -6.91 -9.32 -21.64
CA PRO A 45 -6.55 -10.61 -21.06
C PRO A 45 -6.01 -10.50 -19.63
N GLU A 46 -6.26 -11.49 -18.79
CA GLU A 46 -5.99 -11.46 -17.34
C GLU A 46 -4.50 -11.25 -17.03
N TYR A 47 -3.62 -11.87 -17.82
CA TYR A 47 -2.17 -11.72 -17.66
C TYR A 47 -1.70 -10.28 -17.94
N ILE A 48 -2.35 -9.57 -18.86
CA ILE A 48 -2.08 -8.14 -19.11
C ILE A 48 -2.55 -7.35 -17.89
N GLY A 49 -3.71 -7.71 -17.33
CA GLY A 49 -4.22 -7.10 -16.11
C GLY A 49 -3.25 -7.17 -14.94
N ILE A 50 -2.73 -8.38 -14.68
CA ILE A 50 -1.71 -8.64 -13.67
C ILE A 50 -0.43 -7.84 -13.97
N ALA A 51 0.04 -7.83 -15.22
CA ALA A 51 1.23 -7.10 -15.61
C ALA A 51 1.10 -5.58 -15.39
N ILE A 52 -0.06 -4.99 -15.71
CA ILE A 52 -0.35 -3.57 -15.48
C ILE A 52 -0.32 -3.25 -13.99
N VAL A 53 -0.95 -4.08 -13.14
CA VAL A 53 -0.98 -3.86 -11.69
C VAL A 53 0.42 -3.97 -11.08
N ILE A 54 1.18 -5.00 -11.45
CA ILE A 54 2.57 -5.17 -11.01
C ILE A 54 3.43 -4.00 -11.49
N GLY A 55 3.32 -3.64 -12.77
CA GLY A 55 4.06 -2.54 -13.38
C GLY A 55 3.77 -1.21 -12.70
N THR A 56 2.51 -0.95 -12.37
CA THR A 56 2.09 0.26 -11.64
C THR A 56 2.70 0.30 -10.24
N ALA A 57 2.59 -0.78 -9.46
CA ALA A 57 3.15 -0.81 -8.11
C ALA A 57 4.68 -0.69 -8.11
N LEU A 58 5.36 -1.38 -9.05
CA LEU A 58 6.81 -1.36 -9.16
C LEU A 58 7.34 0.01 -9.62
N SER A 59 6.76 0.57 -10.69
CA SER A 59 7.16 1.89 -11.20
C SER A 59 6.93 2.98 -10.15
N THR A 60 5.80 2.94 -9.44
CA THR A 60 5.50 3.87 -8.35
C THR A 60 6.52 3.75 -7.23
N PHE A 61 6.86 2.53 -6.82
CA PHE A 61 7.86 2.31 -5.78
C PHE A 61 9.22 2.89 -6.19
N ILE A 62 9.67 2.61 -7.42
CA ILE A 62 10.93 3.16 -7.96
C ILE A 62 10.88 4.69 -8.00
N ALA A 63 9.79 5.27 -8.49
CA ALA A 63 9.60 6.71 -8.56
C ALA A 63 9.62 7.37 -7.17
N HIS A 64 9.02 6.73 -6.16
CA HIS A 64 9.01 7.20 -4.78
C HIS A 64 10.42 7.23 -4.19
N VAL A 65 11.16 6.12 -4.34
CA VAL A 65 12.56 6.02 -3.88
C VAL A 65 13.45 7.05 -4.57
N PHE A 66 13.25 7.25 -5.88
CA PHE A 66 13.96 8.26 -6.65
C PHE A 66 13.64 9.69 -6.15
N ALA A 67 12.36 10.03 -5.99
CA ALA A 67 11.93 11.34 -5.53
C ALA A 67 12.49 11.68 -4.14
N GLU A 68 12.50 10.70 -3.23
CA GLU A 68 13.04 10.87 -1.89
C GLU A 68 14.56 11.06 -1.91
N SER A 69 15.27 10.28 -2.74
CA SER A 69 16.71 10.45 -2.94
C SER A 69 17.06 11.85 -3.46
N VAL A 70 16.27 12.37 -4.41
CA VAL A 70 16.43 13.73 -4.95
C VAL A 70 16.15 14.76 -3.86
N ALA A 71 15.01 14.65 -3.16
CA ALA A 71 14.64 15.59 -2.10
C ALA A 71 15.68 15.64 -0.97
N GLN A 72 16.27 14.50 -0.62
CA GLN A 72 17.30 14.42 0.40
C GLN A 72 18.63 15.04 -0.03
N SER A 73 19.02 14.87 -1.28
CA SER A 73 20.24 15.50 -1.80
C SER A 73 20.17 17.04 -1.73
N VAL A 74 18.97 17.60 -1.92
CA VAL A 74 18.71 19.04 -1.77
C VAL A 74 18.68 19.49 -0.31
N ARG A 75 18.07 18.71 0.61
CA ARG A 75 17.92 19.10 2.02
C ARG A 75 19.22 19.02 2.83
N SER A 76 19.99 17.97 2.64
CA SER A 76 21.01 17.58 3.62
C SER A 76 22.43 17.71 3.09
N GLY A 77 22.64 17.76 1.76
CA GLY A 77 23.96 17.68 1.12
C GLY A 77 24.76 16.39 1.41
N ALA A 78 24.30 15.57 2.35
CA ALA A 78 24.91 14.33 2.81
C ALA A 78 24.04 13.11 2.44
N GLN A 79 24.71 12.02 2.06
CA GLN A 79 24.08 10.74 1.74
C GLN A 79 23.61 10.05 3.01
N LEU A 80 22.42 9.45 2.99
CA LEU A 80 21.96 8.56 4.05
C LEU A 80 22.94 7.41 4.26
N THR A 81 23.14 7.03 5.52
CA THR A 81 23.83 5.79 5.85
C THR A 81 23.06 4.60 5.26
N ARG A 82 23.76 3.48 5.05
CA ARG A 82 23.15 2.26 4.50
C ARG A 82 21.94 1.80 5.34
N SER A 83 21.99 1.99 6.65
CA SER A 83 20.92 1.62 7.58
C SER A 83 19.67 2.47 7.39
N GLU A 84 19.81 3.79 7.26
CA GLU A 84 18.69 4.72 7.04
C GLU A 84 18.01 4.47 5.68
N ARG A 85 18.80 4.24 4.63
CA ARG A 85 18.28 3.88 3.30
C ARG A 85 17.44 2.59 3.33
N ILE A 86 17.87 1.60 4.11
CA ILE A 86 17.11 0.35 4.26
C ILE A 86 15.80 0.59 5.03
N GLU A 87 15.82 1.43 6.06
CA GLU A 87 14.62 1.78 6.82
C GLU A 87 13.59 2.49 5.94
N GLU A 88 14.01 3.46 5.16
CA GLU A 88 13.19 4.22 4.22
C GLU A 88 12.61 3.34 3.09
N LEU A 89 13.42 2.42 2.54
CA LEU A 89 12.93 1.41 1.59
C LEU A 89 11.86 0.52 2.22
N ARG A 90 12.03 0.12 3.48
CA ARG A 90 11.04 -0.69 4.21
C ARG A 90 9.77 0.08 4.52
N ASP A 91 9.88 1.39 4.73
CA ASP A 91 8.73 2.28 4.91
C ASP A 91 7.91 2.40 3.62
N SER A 92 8.54 2.20 2.46
CA SER A 92 7.93 2.25 1.11
C SER A 92 7.36 0.89 0.62
N VAL A 93 7.71 -0.24 1.25
CA VAL A 93 7.18 -1.58 0.94
C VAL A 93 5.64 -1.66 0.87
N PRO A 94 4.86 -0.90 1.67
CA PRO A 94 3.40 -0.86 1.52
C PRO A 94 2.92 -0.64 0.09
N ILE A 95 3.64 0.15 -0.74
CA ILE A 95 3.32 0.37 -2.15
C ILE A 95 3.34 -0.97 -2.91
N LEU A 96 4.45 -1.70 -2.87
CA LEU A 96 4.58 -2.99 -3.55
C LEU A 96 3.54 -4.00 -3.06
N SER A 97 3.33 -4.02 -1.74
CA SER A 97 2.39 -4.97 -1.14
C SER A 97 0.96 -4.75 -1.61
N SER A 98 0.59 -3.53 -2.07
CA SER A 98 -0.77 -3.20 -2.54
C SER A 98 -1.21 -4.03 -3.75
N ALA A 99 -0.29 -4.42 -4.62
CA ALA A 99 -0.55 -5.24 -5.80
C ALA A 99 -0.80 -6.73 -5.49
N VAL A 100 -0.31 -7.24 -4.36
CA VAL A 100 -0.28 -8.69 -4.10
C VAL A 100 -1.67 -9.32 -4.11
N LEU A 101 -2.57 -8.82 -3.26
CA LEU A 101 -3.92 -9.37 -3.14
C LEU A 101 -4.72 -9.28 -4.45
N PRO A 102 -4.83 -8.12 -5.13
CA PRO A 102 -5.54 -8.06 -6.41
C PRO A 102 -4.91 -8.95 -7.48
N CYS A 103 -3.58 -9.03 -7.58
CA CYS A 103 -2.95 -9.95 -8.54
C CYS A 103 -3.26 -11.42 -8.26
N LEU A 104 -3.31 -11.83 -6.99
CA LEU A 104 -3.72 -13.19 -6.61
C LEU A 104 -5.17 -13.45 -7.02
N VAL A 105 -6.07 -12.48 -6.82
CA VAL A 105 -7.46 -12.60 -7.26
C VAL A 105 -7.56 -12.72 -8.78
N LEU A 106 -6.86 -11.88 -9.54
CA LEU A 106 -6.84 -11.97 -11.01
C LEU A 106 -6.25 -13.30 -11.50
N ALA A 107 -5.22 -13.82 -10.83
CA ALA A 107 -4.64 -15.12 -11.16
C ALA A 107 -5.66 -16.26 -11.06
N THR A 108 -6.68 -16.15 -10.20
CA THR A 108 -7.76 -17.16 -10.12
C THR A 108 -8.60 -17.22 -11.40
N ALA A 109 -8.82 -16.09 -12.08
CA ALA A 109 -9.47 -16.10 -13.40
C ALA A 109 -8.55 -16.66 -14.47
N TRP A 110 -7.24 -16.36 -14.40
CA TRP A 110 -6.27 -16.87 -15.36
C TRP A 110 -6.17 -18.41 -15.35
N VAL A 111 -6.30 -19.06 -14.18
CA VAL A 111 -6.34 -20.52 -14.06
C VAL A 111 -7.75 -21.12 -14.23
N GLY A 112 -8.75 -20.28 -14.54
CA GLY A 112 -10.13 -20.71 -14.81
C GLY A 112 -10.98 -21.04 -13.58
N TRP A 113 -10.57 -20.64 -12.37
CA TRP A 113 -11.37 -20.85 -11.15
C TRP A 113 -12.54 -19.86 -11.03
N LEU A 114 -12.33 -18.63 -11.48
CA LEU A 114 -13.35 -17.57 -11.49
C LEU A 114 -13.58 -17.06 -12.90
N GLU A 115 -14.80 -16.60 -13.16
CA GLU A 115 -15.10 -15.82 -14.36
C GLU A 115 -14.30 -14.49 -14.34
N PRO A 116 -13.72 -14.04 -15.47
CA PRO A 116 -12.88 -12.82 -15.52
C PRO A 116 -13.55 -11.58 -14.93
N ARG A 117 -14.86 -11.40 -15.21
CA ARG A 117 -15.65 -10.29 -14.66
C ARG A 117 -15.72 -10.34 -13.13
N THR A 118 -15.94 -11.53 -12.57
CA THR A 118 -16.02 -11.73 -11.12
C THR A 118 -14.67 -11.50 -10.46
N ALA A 119 -13.57 -11.99 -11.05
CA ALA A 119 -12.23 -11.75 -10.53
C ALA A 119 -11.85 -10.26 -10.55
N HIS A 120 -12.21 -9.51 -11.61
CA HIS A 120 -11.99 -8.06 -11.65
C HIS A 120 -12.75 -7.34 -10.52
N ILE A 121 -14.04 -7.62 -10.34
CA ILE A 121 -14.85 -7.01 -9.26
C ILE A 121 -14.26 -7.35 -7.89
N LEU A 122 -13.87 -8.61 -7.67
CA LEU A 122 -13.25 -9.02 -6.40
C LEU A 122 -11.89 -8.36 -6.18
N ALA A 123 -11.08 -8.15 -7.22
CA ALA A 123 -9.81 -7.45 -7.12
C ALA A 123 -10.02 -5.98 -6.73
N GLU A 124 -11.00 -5.29 -7.32
CA GLU A 124 -11.35 -3.91 -6.95
C GLU A 124 -11.87 -3.84 -5.51
N VAL A 125 -12.80 -4.72 -5.13
CA VAL A 125 -13.31 -4.81 -3.76
C VAL A 125 -12.20 -5.09 -2.75
N ALA A 126 -11.27 -5.98 -3.09
CA ALA A 126 -10.12 -6.28 -2.25
C ALA A 126 -9.25 -5.04 -1.99
N VAL A 127 -9.05 -4.20 -3.01
CA VAL A 127 -8.32 -2.93 -2.87
C VAL A 127 -9.12 -1.91 -2.03
N LEU A 128 -10.44 -1.81 -2.21
CA LEU A 128 -11.29 -0.94 -1.39
C LEU A 128 -11.27 -1.34 0.09
N ILE A 129 -11.37 -2.65 0.39
CA ILE A 129 -11.24 -3.18 1.76
C ILE A 129 -9.87 -2.80 2.33
N ARG A 130 -8.83 -2.90 1.52
CA ARG A 130 -7.47 -2.55 1.93
C ARG A 130 -7.32 -1.06 2.22
N ILE A 131 -7.92 -0.19 1.40
CA ILE A 131 -7.98 1.26 1.64
C ILE A 131 -8.64 1.55 2.99
N GLY A 132 -9.81 0.98 3.27
CA GLY A 132 -10.48 1.13 4.58
C GLY A 132 -9.64 0.58 5.73
N SER A 133 -8.95 -0.56 5.50
CA SER A 133 -8.07 -1.20 6.48
C SER A 133 -6.87 -0.33 6.87
N THR A 134 -6.45 0.60 6.01
CA THR A 134 -5.34 1.53 6.27
C THR A 134 -5.54 2.29 7.58
N VAL A 135 -6.77 2.70 7.89
CA VAL A 135 -7.09 3.45 9.12
C VAL A 135 -6.82 2.62 10.38
N PHE A 136 -7.05 1.29 10.33
CA PHE A 136 -6.71 0.37 11.41
C PHE A 136 -5.21 0.11 11.48
N VAL A 137 -4.54 -0.04 10.33
CA VAL A 137 -3.07 -0.19 10.24
C VAL A 137 -2.37 1.02 10.85
N VAL A 138 -2.79 2.24 10.48
CA VAL A 138 -2.32 3.52 11.05
C VAL A 138 -2.40 3.51 12.57
N ARG A 139 -3.58 3.19 13.12
CA ARG A 139 -3.79 3.14 14.57
C ARG A 139 -2.91 2.12 15.24
N ARG A 140 -2.74 0.95 14.62
CA ARG A 140 -1.87 -0.11 15.13
C ARG A 140 -0.41 0.33 15.17
N LEU A 141 0.07 1.03 14.13
CA LEU A 141 1.43 1.58 14.07
C LEU A 141 1.65 2.67 15.13
N GLN A 142 0.61 3.45 15.45
CA GLN A 142 0.63 4.44 16.54
C GLN A 142 0.48 3.83 17.94
N ASN A 143 0.42 2.49 18.07
CA ASN A 143 0.10 1.78 19.32
C ASN A 143 -1.19 2.28 20.01
N ARG A 144 -2.17 2.76 19.23
CA ARG A 144 -3.48 3.19 19.72
C ARG A 144 -4.52 2.13 19.44
N SER A 145 -5.39 1.85 20.41
CA SER A 145 -6.52 0.95 20.21
C SER A 145 -7.52 1.54 19.19
N PRO A 146 -8.16 0.68 18.36
CA PRO A 146 -9.28 1.10 17.53
C PRO A 146 -10.40 1.65 18.42
N THR A 147 -11.01 2.76 18.02
CA THR A 147 -12.21 3.30 18.67
C THR A 147 -13.34 3.42 17.65
N HIS A 148 -14.57 3.72 18.08
CA HIS A 148 -15.70 3.94 17.15
C HIS A 148 -15.39 5.02 16.09
N ARG A 149 -14.59 6.04 16.45
CA ARG A 149 -14.10 7.06 15.49
C ARG A 149 -13.16 6.48 14.43
N THR A 150 -12.39 5.43 14.75
CA THR A 150 -11.56 4.70 13.78
C THR A 150 -12.41 4.02 12.72
N VAL A 151 -13.50 3.38 13.15
CA VAL A 151 -14.43 2.70 12.24
C VAL A 151 -15.11 3.73 11.34
N ALA A 152 -15.61 4.83 11.90
CA ALA A 152 -16.20 5.91 11.11
C ALA A 152 -15.23 6.51 10.08
N ALA A 153 -13.96 6.72 10.46
CA ALA A 153 -12.92 7.17 9.53
C ALA A 153 -12.59 6.13 8.45
N ALA A 154 -12.52 4.84 8.79
CA ALA A 154 -12.32 3.76 7.83
C ALA A 154 -13.47 3.69 6.81
N VAL A 155 -14.71 3.81 7.28
CA VAL A 155 -15.90 3.88 6.43
C VAL A 155 -15.85 5.12 5.54
N GLY A 156 -15.54 6.29 6.09
CA GLY A 156 -15.44 7.53 5.30
C GLY A 156 -14.37 7.45 4.20
N VAL A 157 -13.19 6.91 4.51
CA VAL A 157 -12.12 6.71 3.53
C VAL A 157 -12.52 5.68 2.46
N ALA A 158 -13.16 4.58 2.87
CA ALA A 158 -13.70 3.60 1.93
C ALA A 158 -14.78 4.21 1.01
N LEU A 159 -15.69 5.02 1.55
CA LEU A 159 -16.73 5.71 0.78
C LEU A 159 -16.13 6.67 -0.25
N ILE A 160 -15.12 7.46 0.14
CA ILE A 160 -14.41 8.34 -0.81
C ILE A 160 -13.77 7.51 -1.94
N ALA A 161 -13.10 6.41 -1.59
CA ALA A 161 -12.52 5.51 -2.60
C ALA A 161 -13.60 4.88 -3.51
N THR A 162 -14.74 4.48 -2.95
CA THR A 162 -15.90 4.01 -3.73
C THR A 162 -16.43 5.09 -4.67
N VAL A 163 -16.54 6.35 -4.22
CA VAL A 163 -16.94 7.47 -5.09
C VAL A 163 -15.96 7.64 -6.24
N VAL A 164 -14.65 7.53 -6.00
CA VAL A 164 -13.64 7.57 -7.07
C VAL A 164 -13.87 6.46 -8.10
N VAL A 165 -14.16 5.24 -7.66
CA VAL A 165 -14.50 4.12 -8.57
C VAL A 165 -15.77 4.43 -9.36
N VAL A 166 -16.85 4.86 -8.69
CA VAL A 166 -18.14 5.16 -9.33
C VAL A 166 -18.00 6.26 -10.38
N VAL A 167 -17.34 7.38 -10.03
CA VAL A 167 -17.07 8.48 -10.97
C VAL A 167 -16.34 7.96 -12.19
N LYS A 168 -15.30 7.14 -11.99
CA LYS A 168 -14.53 6.60 -13.11
C LYS A 168 -15.35 5.63 -13.96
N VAL A 169 -16.14 4.74 -13.36
CA VAL A 169 -17.05 3.83 -14.09
C VAL A 169 -18.02 4.63 -14.95
N VAL A 170 -18.62 5.69 -14.43
CA VAL A 170 -19.53 6.58 -15.18
C VAL A 170 -18.82 7.33 -16.30
N LEU A 171 -17.55 7.73 -16.12
CA LEU A 171 -16.78 8.45 -17.14
C LEU A 171 -16.13 7.55 -18.20
N THR A 172 -15.97 6.25 -17.92
CA THR A 172 -15.37 5.28 -18.86
C THR A 172 -16.37 4.33 -19.52
N HIS A 173 -17.66 4.45 -19.17
CA HIS A 173 -18.79 3.89 -19.92
C HIS A 173 -19.44 4.98 -20.79
#